data_AF-A0A976CFU5-F1
#
_entry.id   AF-A0A976CFU5-F1
#
_cell.length_a   1.000
_cell.length_b   1.000
_cell.length_c   1.000
_cell.angle_alpha   90.00
_cell.angle_beta   90.00
_cell.angle_gamma   90.00
#
_symmetry.space_group_name_H-M   'P 1'
#
loop_
_entity.id
_entity.type
_entity.pdbx_description
1 polymer ?
#
loop_
_entity_poly.entity_id
_entity_poly.type
_entity_poly.pdbx_seq_one_letter_code
_entity_poly.pdbx_strand_id
1 'polypeptide(L)' 'QWLSTKDQNGWNDKEPSWNFAKYLINEKGELVKFFTPQTSVLSEEVTKVL' A
#
# COMPACT_ATOMS: atom_id res chain seq x y z
N GLN A 1 8.18 -3.22 10.73
CA GLN A 1 7.65 -4.59 10.92
C GLN A 1 6.15 -4.65 10.65
N TRP A 2 5.33 -3.70 11.12
CA TRP A 2 3.87 -3.67 10.86
C TRP A 2 3.45 -3.98 9.41
N LEU A 3 3.96 -3.24 8.40
CA LEU A 3 3.65 -3.49 6.98
C LEU A 3 4.24 -4.78 6.40
N SER A 4 5.17 -5.43 7.11
CA SER A 4 5.86 -6.65 6.68
C SER A 4 5.20 -7.92 7.22
N THR A 5 4.21 -7.80 8.11
CA THR A 5 3.54 -8.94 8.74
C THR A 5 2.03 -8.81 8.58
N LYS A 6 1.41 -9.77 7.88
CA LYS A 6 -0.03 -9.77 7.62
C LYS A 6 -0.86 -9.65 8.89
N ASP A 7 -0.47 -10.37 9.96
CA ASP A 7 -1.19 -10.33 11.25
C ASP A 7 -1.20 -8.94 11.89
N GLN A 8 -0.26 -8.08 11.50
CA GLN A 8 -0.15 -6.71 11.99
C GLN A 8 -0.90 -5.72 11.09
N ASN A 9 -0.89 -5.91 9.76
CA ASN A 9 -1.46 -4.97 8.77
C ASN A 9 -2.81 -5.41 8.16
N GLY A 10 -3.36 -6.55 8.55
CA GLY A 10 -4.64 -7.10 8.13
C GLY A 10 -4.55 -8.12 6.99
N TRP A 11 -4.21 -7.68 5.78
CA TRP A 11 -4.37 -8.52 4.58
C TRP A 11 -3.15 -8.59 3.65
N ASN A 12 -2.22 -7.63 3.73
CA ASN A 12 -1.09 -7.59 2.82
C ASN A 12 0.11 -8.36 3.39
N ASP A 13 0.33 -9.56 2.88
CA ASP A 13 1.51 -10.37 3.15
C ASP A 13 2.69 -10.07 2.21
N LYS A 14 2.49 -9.18 1.24
CA LYS A 14 3.52 -8.85 0.26
C LYS A 14 4.47 -7.80 0.78
N GLU A 15 5.74 -8.20 0.88
CA GLU A 15 6.85 -7.28 1.08
C GLU A 15 7.02 -6.35 -0.14
N PRO A 16 7.58 -5.14 0.06
CA PRO A 16 7.84 -4.24 -1.06
C PRO A 16 8.85 -4.88 -2.01
N SER A 17 8.41 -5.16 -3.25
CA SER A 17 9.25 -5.85 -4.24
C SER A 17 10.45 -5.02 -4.73
N TRP A 18 10.36 -3.69 -4.64
CA TRP A 18 11.43 -2.77 -5.00
C TRP A 18 11.24 -1.41 -4.33
N ASN A 19 12.25 -0.54 -4.44
CA ASN A 19 12.15 0.86 -4.04
C ASN A 19 10.94 1.54 -4.71
N PHE A 20 10.28 2.44 -3.97
CA PHE A 20 9.07 3.18 -4.39
C PHE A 20 7.76 2.38 -4.47
N ALA A 21 7.68 1.21 -3.85
CA ALA A 21 6.40 0.59 -3.50
C ALA A 21 5.61 1.49 -2.53
N LYS A 22 4.27 1.54 -2.66
CA LYS A 22 3.43 2.53 -1.98
C LYS A 22 2.28 1.83 -1.24
N TYR A 23 1.95 2.29 -0.05
CA TYR A 23 0.88 1.76 0.79
C TYR A 23 -0.13 2.88 1.08
N LEU A 24 -1.41 2.62 0.87
CA LEU A 24 -2.49 3.52 1.24
C LEU A 24 -3.07 3.09 2.59
N ILE A 25 -3.01 3.99 3.57
CA ILE A 25 -3.49 3.77 4.93
C ILE A 25 -4.62 4.76 5.18
N ASN A 26 -5.75 4.33 5.74
CA ASN A 26 -6.86 5.22 6.08
C ASN A 26 -6.63 5.94 7.42
N GLU A 27 -7.54 6.85 7.78
CA GLU A 27 -7.47 7.62 9.03
C GLU A 27 -7.51 6.78 10.31
N LYS A 28 -8.01 5.54 10.23
CA LYS A 28 -8.03 4.59 11.35
C LYS A 28 -6.73 3.80 11.49
N GLY A 29 -5.76 4.03 10.60
CA GLY A 29 -4.49 3.30 10.59
C GLY A 29 -4.57 1.93 9.89
N GLU A 30 -5.63 1.66 9.12
CA GLU A 30 -5.81 0.39 8.43
C GLU A 30 -5.23 0.44 7.02
N LEU A 31 -4.56 -0.63 6.58
CA LEU A 31 -4.05 -0.75 5.22
C LEU A 31 -5.20 -1.00 4.23
N VAL A 32 -5.39 -0.08 3.30
CA VAL A 32 -6.48 -0.10 2.30
C VAL A 32 -6.01 -0.64 0.97
N LYS A 33 -4.80 -0.27 0.53
CA LYS A 33 -4.29 -0.62 -0.80
C LYS A 33 -2.76 -0.66 -0.85
N PHE A 34 -2.24 -1.49 -1.75
CA PHE A 34 -0.83 -1.54 -2.11
C PHE A 34 -0.66 -1.20 -3.59
N PHE A 35 0.32 -0.37 -3.92
CA PHE A 35 0.68 -0.03 -5.29
C PHE A 35 2.11 -0.45 -5.58
N THR A 36 2.31 -0.99 -6.78
CA THR A 36 3.63 -1.40 -7.23
C THR A 36 4.53 -0.17 -7.46
N PRO A 37 5.86 -0.37 -7.46
CA PRO A 37 6.82 0.69 -7.79
C PRO A 37 6.50 1.44 -9.09
N GLN A 38 6.05 0.71 -10.12
CA GLN A 38 5.74 1.23 -11.45
C GLN A 38 4.47 2.09 -11.50
N THR A 39 3.58 1.96 -10.51
CA THR A 39 2.35 2.76 -10.46
C THR A 39 2.69 4.24 -10.29
N SER A 40 2.30 5.05 -11.27
CA SER A 40 2.44 6.51 -11.23
C SER A 40 1.51 7.11 -10.17
N VAL A 41 2.00 8.11 -9.43
CA VAL A 41 1.22 8.83 -8.41
C VAL A 41 0.03 9.61 -8.98
N LEU A 42 0.07 9.96 -10.27
CA LEU A 42 -1.02 10.65 -10.98
C LEU A 42 -1.90 9.68 -11.79
N SER A 43 -1.67 8.37 -11.69
CA SER A 43 -2.53 7.40 -12.37
C SER A 43 -3.95 7.45 -11.80
N GLU A 44 -4.93 7.15 -12.65
CA GLU A 44 -6.33 7.03 -12.22
C GLU A 44 -6.51 6.06 -11.05
N GLU A 45 -5.66 5.05 -10.97
CA GLU A 45 -5.69 4.06 -9.89
C GLU A 45 -5.45 4.68 -8.51
N VAL A 46 -4.57 5.68 -8.45
CA VAL A 46 -4.23 6.40 -7.23
C VAL A 46 -5.23 7.54 -7.01
N THR A 47 -5.57 8.31 -8.04
CA THR A 47 -6.44 9.48 -7.87
C THR A 47 -7.90 9.13 -7.57
N LYS A 48 -8.37 7.93 -7.91
CA LYS A 48 -9.74 7.47 -7.55
C LYS A 48 -9.91 7.08 -6.08
N VAL A 49 -8.81 6.88 -5.35
CA VAL A 49 -8.84 6.42 -3.95
C VAL A 49 -8.32 7.47 -2.96
N LEU A 50 -7.95 8.64 -3.47
CA LEU A 50 -7.70 9.86 -2.71
C LEU A 50 -8.99 10.68 -2.64
#